data_AF-A0A1H8SN47-F1
#
_entry.id   AF-A0A1H8SN47-F1
#
_cell.length_a   1.000
_cell.length_b   1.000
_cell.length_c   1.000
_cell.angle_alpha   90.00
_cell.angle_beta   90.00
_cell.angle_gamma   90.00
#
_symmetry.space_group_name_H-M   'P 1'
#
loop_
_entity.id
_entity.type
_entity.pdbx_description
1 polymer ?
#
loop_
_entity_poly.entity_id
_entity_poly.type
_entity_poly.pdbx_seq_one_letter_code
_entity_poly.pdbx_strand_id
1 'polypeptide(L)'
;MLAAAFPELGIGFVSVAFAFGLTVLTMAFAVGGISGGHFNPAVSVGLAVAGKFPAGRVVPYIAVQVIGARNVLKEPARHAAAGLLRSVPSCQRRFPR
;
A
#
# COMPACT_ATOMS: atom_id res chain seq x y z
N MET A 1 -12.54 -9.58 0.11
CA MET A 1 -11.87 -9.63 1.43
C MET A 1 -11.35 -11.07 1.64
N LEU A 2 -10.24 -11.41 0.99
CA LEU A 2 -9.62 -12.75 0.86
C LEU A 2 -10.27 -13.72 -0.16
N ALA A 3 -10.46 -13.28 -1.42
CA ALA A 3 -11.24 -13.97 -2.48
C ALA A 3 -12.54 -14.65 -2.00
N ALA A 4 -12.99 -14.21 -0.83
CA ALA A 4 -13.96 -14.88 -0.03
C ALA A 4 -15.31 -14.44 -0.58
N ALA A 5 -16.17 -15.37 -0.96
CA ALA A 5 -16.41 -16.62 -0.24
C ALA A 5 -15.98 -17.92 -0.96
N PHE A 6 -15.16 -17.84 -2.03
CA PHE A 6 -14.78 -18.95 -2.95
C PHE A 6 -15.99 -19.61 -3.65
N PRO A 7 -16.00 -19.78 -4.99
CA PRO A 7 -15.86 -21.18 -5.45
C PRO A 7 -15.13 -21.45 -6.77
N GLU A 8 -15.10 -20.55 -7.75
CA GLU A 8 -14.48 -20.86 -9.07
C GLU A 8 -13.00 -20.44 -9.09
N LEU A 9 -12.18 -21.12 -8.29
CA LEU A 9 -10.79 -20.79 -7.97
C LEU A 9 -9.88 -20.65 -9.21
N GLY A 10 -9.48 -19.42 -9.50
CA GLY A 10 -8.30 -19.14 -10.32
C GLY A 10 -8.12 -17.65 -10.59
N ILE A 11 -9.07 -17.04 -11.27
CA ILE A 11 -8.92 -15.70 -11.85
C ILE A 11 -8.84 -14.61 -10.77
N GLY A 12 -9.65 -14.70 -9.71
CA GLY A 12 -9.67 -13.71 -8.63
C GLY A 12 -8.34 -13.63 -7.85
N PHE A 13 -7.72 -14.77 -7.56
CA PHE A 13 -6.41 -14.78 -6.88
C PHE A 13 -5.27 -14.42 -7.81
N VAL A 14 -5.29 -14.91 -9.05
CA VAL A 14 -4.28 -14.60 -10.06
C VAL A 14 -4.27 -13.10 -10.35
N SER A 15 -5.43 -12.47 -10.55
CA SER A 15 -5.52 -11.02 -10.76
C SER A 15 -5.02 -10.21 -9.57
N VAL A 16 -5.34 -10.61 -8.33
CA VAL A 16 -4.81 -9.96 -7.12
C VAL A 16 -3.28 -10.12 -7.06
N ALA A 17 -2.77 -11.33 -7.29
CA ALA A 17 -1.34 -11.60 -7.31
C ALA A 17 -0.61 -10.78 -8.39
N PHE A 18 -1.18 -10.69 -9.60
CA PHE A 18 -0.66 -9.84 -10.67
C PHE A 18 -0.75 -8.35 -10.34
N ALA A 19 -1.85 -7.88 -9.75
CA ALA A 19 -1.98 -6.47 -9.37
C ALA A 19 -0.89 -6.06 -8.38
N PHE A 20 -0.64 -6.86 -7.33
CA PHE A 20 0.45 -6.60 -6.40
C PHE A 20 1.83 -6.75 -7.07
N GLY A 21 2.03 -7.84 -7.82
CA GLY A 21 3.31 -8.15 -8.48
C GLY A 21 3.72 -7.10 -9.52
N LEU A 22 2.82 -6.70 -10.41
CA LEU A 22 3.08 -5.69 -11.43
C LEU A 22 3.30 -4.30 -10.83
N THR A 23 2.60 -3.98 -9.73
CA THR A 23 2.83 -2.72 -9.01
C THR A 23 4.24 -2.67 -8.43
N VAL A 24 4.67 -3.73 -7.75
CA VAL A 24 6.03 -3.82 -7.20
C VAL A 24 7.08 -3.85 -8.31
N LEU A 25 6.82 -4.56 -9.42
CA LEU A 25 7.70 -4.60 -10.59
C LEU A 25 7.90 -3.20 -11.18
N THR A 26 6.81 -2.47 -11.37
CA THR A 26 6.83 -1.09 -11.89
C THR A 26 7.65 -0.19 -10.97
N MET A 27 7.46 -0.30 -9.66
CA MET A 27 8.23 0.45 -8.67
C MET A 27 9.71 0.04 -8.64
N ALA A 28 10.02 -1.24 -8.82
CA ALA A 28 11.39 -1.72 -8.91
C ALA A 28 12.12 -1.13 -10.13
N PHE A 29 11.47 -1.05 -11.29
CA PHE A 29 12.04 -0.38 -12.46
C PHE A 29 12.17 1.14 -12.28
N ALA A 30 11.17 1.78 -11.67
CA ALA A 30 11.17 3.23 -11.52
C ALA A 30 12.18 3.73 -10.48
N VAL A 31 12.25 3.09 -9.30
CA VAL A 31 13.03 3.60 -8.16
C VAL A 31 13.85 2.52 -7.44
N GLY A 32 13.89 1.29 -7.95
CA GLY A 32 14.66 0.19 -7.35
C GLY A 32 16.17 0.43 -7.37
N GLY A 33 16.71 1.01 -8.46
CA GLY A 33 18.14 1.33 -8.56
C GLY A 33 18.62 2.42 -7.58
N ILE A 34 17.71 3.27 -7.12
CA ILE A 34 18.03 4.35 -6.16
C ILE A 34 17.83 3.86 -4.73
N SER A 35 16.71 3.19 -4.46
CA SER A 35 16.31 2.81 -3.10
C SER A 35 16.85 1.45 -2.67
N GLY A 36 17.23 0.55 -3.59
CA GLY A 36 17.44 -0.87 -3.33
C GLY A 36 16.14 -1.70 -3.40
N GLY A 37 14.98 -1.04 -3.56
CA GLY A 37 13.72 -1.70 -3.89
C GLY A 37 13.14 -2.59 -2.79
N HIS A 38 13.40 -2.30 -1.51
CA HIS A 38 12.93 -3.21 -0.45
C HIS A 38 11.41 -3.20 -0.29
N PHE A 39 10.78 -2.01 -0.40
CA PHE A 39 9.32 -1.73 -0.34
C PHE A 39 8.51 -2.46 0.74
N ASN A 40 9.19 -3.06 1.71
CA ASN A 40 8.66 -3.99 2.68
C ASN A 40 9.60 -4.01 3.90
N PRO A 41 9.08 -3.80 5.11
CA PRO A 41 9.87 -3.88 6.33
C PRO A 41 10.54 -5.23 6.54
N ALA A 42 9.85 -6.34 6.24
CA ALA A 42 10.40 -7.69 6.39
C ALA A 42 11.56 -7.95 5.44
N VAL A 43 11.48 -7.46 4.19
CA VAL A 43 12.57 -7.55 3.21
C VAL A 43 13.78 -6.71 3.67
N SER A 44 13.52 -5.53 4.24
CA SER A 44 14.58 -4.64 4.75
C SER A 44 15.34 -5.28 5.92
N VAL A 45 14.62 -5.93 6.84
CA VAL A 45 15.22 -6.71 7.93
C VAL A 45 15.96 -7.93 7.39
N GLY A 46 15.36 -8.69 6.47
CA GLY A 46 15.99 -9.88 5.88
C GLY A 46 17.31 -9.57 5.17
N LEU A 47 17.37 -8.46 4.42
CA LEU A 47 18.60 -8.01 3.77
C LEU A 47 19.65 -7.52 4.78
N ALA A 48 19.23 -6.92 5.88
CA ALA A 48 20.16 -6.53 6.94
C ALA A 48 20.77 -7.74 7.66
N VAL A 49 19.95 -8.77 7.96
CA VAL A 49 20.42 -10.04 8.53
C VAL A 49 21.35 -10.77 7.55
N ALA A 50 21.06 -10.71 6.24
CA ALA A 50 21.91 -11.28 5.20
C ALA A 50 23.21 -10.46 4.94
N GLY A 51 23.46 -9.39 5.69
CA GLY A 51 24.64 -8.53 5.51
C GLY A 51 24.64 -7.69 4.23
N LYS A 52 23.51 -7.66 3.51
CA LYS A 52 23.34 -6.93 2.23
C LYS A 52 22.82 -5.51 2.39
N PHE A 53 22.44 -5.12 3.61
CA PHE A 53 22.00 -3.77 3.93
C PHE A 53 22.49 -3.34 5.33
N PRO A 54 23.03 -2.12 5.49
CA PRO A 54 23.54 -1.67 6.79
C PRO A 54 22.43 -1.60 7.84
N ALA A 55 22.61 -2.34 8.95
CA ALA A 55 21.62 -2.46 10.03
C ALA A 55 21.19 -1.09 10.60
N GLY A 56 22.10 -0.13 10.71
CA GLY A 56 21.80 1.22 11.19
C GLY A 56 20.84 2.02 10.29
N ARG A 57 20.66 1.63 9.02
CA ARG A 57 19.70 2.27 8.11
C ARG A 57 18.34 1.59 8.09
N VAL A 58 18.17 0.43 8.72
CA VAL A 58 16.90 -0.33 8.69
C VAL A 58 15.76 0.47 9.33
N VAL A 59 15.99 1.03 10.50
CA VAL A 59 14.97 1.79 11.25
C VAL A 59 14.46 3.01 10.48
N PRO A 60 15.32 3.94 9.99
CA PRO A 60 14.84 5.07 9.20
C PRO A 60 14.20 4.63 7.87
N TYR A 61 14.68 3.55 7.26
CA TYR A 61 14.12 3.02 6.01
C TYR A 61 12.71 2.45 6.21
N ILE A 62 12.47 1.71 7.30
CA ILE A 62 11.14 1.22 7.68
C ILE A 62 10.20 2.39 8.04
N ALA A 63 10.70 3.42 8.73
CA ALA A 63 9.89 4.59 9.07
C ALA A 63 9.32 5.28 7.82
N VAL A 64 10.15 5.47 6.78
CA VAL A 64 9.71 6.05 5.50
C VAL A 64 8.70 5.13 4.78
N GLN A 65 8.91 3.81 4.80
CA GLN A 65 7.95 2.84 4.23
C GLN A 65 6.58 2.91 4.92
N VAL A 66 6.56 2.98 6.25
CA VAL A 66 5.31 3.04 7.03
C VAL A 66 4.60 4.38 6.82
N ILE A 67 5.33 5.50 6.78
CA ILE A 67 4.74 6.82 6.52
C ILE A 67 4.13 6.86 5.11
N GLY A 68 4.84 6.34 4.10
CA GLY A 68 4.34 6.23 2.73
C GLY A 68 3.06 5.40 2.66
N ALA A 69 3.03 4.22 3.28
CA ALA A 69 1.86 3.36 3.33
C ALA A 69 0.66 4.04 4.02
N ARG A 70 0.91 4.75 5.14
CA ARG A 70 -0.13 5.49 5.85
C ARG A 70 -0.72 6.64 5.01
N ASN A 71 0.12 7.35 4.27
CA ASN A 71 -0.33 8.45 3.43
C ASN A 71 -1.21 7.95 2.28
N VAL A 72 -0.77 6.88 1.60
CA VAL A 72 -1.55 6.19 0.55
C VAL A 72 -2.92 5.74 1.04
N LEU A 73 -3.05 5.28 2.30
CA LEU A 73 -4.34 4.84 2.84
C LEU A 73 -5.26 6.00 3.24
N LYS A 74 -4.72 7.20 3.44
CA LYS A 74 -5.47 8.36 3.90
C LYS A 74 -6.35 8.95 2.81
N GLU A 75 -5.88 8.95 1.56
CA GLU A 75 -6.62 9.52 0.43
C GLU A 75 -7.86 8.70 0.03
N PRO A 76 -7.80 7.36 -0.12
CA PRO A 76 -8.98 6.54 -0.36
C PRO A 76 -10.02 6.68 0.75
N ALA A 77 -9.58 6.74 2.02
CA ALA A 77 -10.47 6.96 3.16
C ALA A 77 -11.15 8.34 3.11
N ARG A 78 -10.41 9.38 2.70
CA ARG A 78 -10.96 10.73 2.50
C ARG A 78 -11.97 10.79 1.35
N HIS A 79 -11.70 10.14 0.23
CA HIS A 79 -12.62 10.10 -0.91
C HIS A 79 -13.86 9.26 -0.63
N ALA A 80 -13.72 8.15 0.10
CA ALA A 80 -14.85 7.34 0.56
C ALA A 80 -15.73 8.13 1.55
N ALA A 81 -15.14 8.84 2.51
CA ALA A 81 -15.87 9.70 3.43
C ALA A 81 -16.57 10.87 2.71
N ALA A 82 -15.90 11.52 1.75
CA ALA A 82 -16.49 12.59 0.94
C ALA A 82 -17.59 12.07 -0.01
N GLY A 83 -17.49 10.84 -0.49
CA GLY A 83 -18.55 10.15 -1.24
C GLY A 83 -19.77 9.86 -0.37
N LEU A 84 -19.56 9.38 0.86
CA LEU A 84 -20.62 9.16 1.85
C LEU A 84 -21.33 10.46 2.25
N LEU A 85 -20.57 11.54 2.44
CA LEU A 85 -21.14 12.84 2.80
C LEU A 85 -21.96 13.45 1.65
N ARG A 86 -21.63 13.12 0.39
CA ARG A 86 -22.41 13.54 -0.77
C ARG A 86 -23.66 12.70 -1.00
N SER A 87 -23.67 11.43 -0.57
CA SER A 87 -24.83 10.54 -0.72
C SER A 87 -25.87 10.69 0.39
N VAL A 88 -25.58 11.44 1.46
CA VAL A 88 -26.53 11.72 2.56
C VAL A 88 -27.01 13.19 2.47
N PRO A 89 -28.20 13.46 1.90
CA PRO A 89 -28.75 14.82 1.74
C PRO A 89 -28.96 15.55 3.07
N SER A 90 -29.12 14.79 4.16
CA SER A 90 -29.33 15.30 5.52
C SER A 90 -28.07 15.94 6.12
N CYS A 91 -26.87 15.52 5.69
CA CYS A 91 -25.60 16.07 6.17
C CYS A 91 -25.20 17.35 5.39
N GLN A 92 -25.57 17.44 4.12
CA GLN A 92 -25.40 18.65 3.30
C GLN A 92 -26.22 19.84 3.81
N ARG A 93 -27.37 19.59 4.46
CA ARG A 93 -28.20 20.65 5.06
C ARG A 93 -27.66 21.22 6.37
N ARG A 94 -26.65 20.59 6.98
CA ARG A 94 -26.10 21.02 8.29
C ARG A 94 -24.87 21.92 8.19
N PHE A 95 -24.35 22.14 6.98
CA PHE A 95 -23.30 23.12 6.69
C PHE A 95 -23.82 24.12 5.66
N PRO A 96 -24.62 25.12 6.08
CA PRO A 96 -24.87 26.29 5.24
C PRO A 96 -23.54 27.04 5.01
N ARG A 97 -23.40 27.58 3.81
CA ARG A 97 -22.24 28.37 3.36
C ARG A 97 -22.00 29.60 4.23
#